data_AF-A0A7X9ATL1-F1
#
_entry.id   AF-A0A7X9ATL1-F1
#
_cell.length_a   1.000
_cell.length_b   1.000
_cell.length_c   1.000
_cell.angle_alpha   90.00
_cell.angle_beta   90.00
_cell.angle_gamma   90.00
#
_symmetry.space_group_name_H-M   'P 1'
#
loop_
_entity.id
_entity.type
_entity.pdbx_description
1 polymer ?
#
loop_
_entity_poly.entity_id
_entity_poly.type
_entity_poly.pdbx_seq_one_letter_code
_entity_poly.pdbx_strand_id
1 'polypeptide(L)'
;MIRELCSFTIGEEFAQMRSVPVAMGAGQEEATLFIHSRNPNIDPWSEAFNYARDTLKMTLFSNSGKRLWHRDMGWGMVPGIWYSPVLSFDLDGDGVDEIWYVCSARPNLPLSTFYRVLERIDPRSGEVTGQWPWPQYPRGESMSYTYRYTLAAGYTQGEPVLITAQGTYGDMHLQGYQNGMIKRWEILIPSTEPGARASHVFPILDMNNDGIDEIFWGERILSVDDGHELFCCDRDRFKAHSDIVVPFIDPTDNRRYIYTCRESGRAPR
;
A
#
# COMPACT_ATOMS: atom_id res chain seq x y z
N MET A 1 -25.63 11.90 13.35
CA MET A 1 -26.27 12.31 12.08
C MET A 1 -25.23 12.13 11.00
N ILE A 2 -25.42 11.19 10.07
CA ILE A 2 -24.50 11.02 8.93
C ILE A 2 -24.81 12.14 7.94
N ARG A 3 -23.83 12.98 7.61
CA ARG A 3 -23.94 14.07 6.64
C ARG A 3 -23.08 13.72 5.43
N GLU A 4 -23.65 13.79 4.24
CA GLU A 4 -22.88 13.73 3.00
C GLU A 4 -21.99 14.97 2.89
N LEU A 5 -20.68 14.75 2.74
CA LEU A 5 -19.70 15.83 2.53
C LEU A 5 -19.43 16.06 1.04
N CYS A 6 -19.39 14.99 0.25
CA CYS A 6 -19.14 15.00 -1.18
C CYS A 6 -19.87 13.81 -1.85
N SER A 7 -20.16 13.96 -3.14
CA SER A 7 -20.77 12.91 -3.96
C SER A 7 -20.15 12.94 -5.35
N PHE A 8 -19.84 11.76 -5.88
CA PHE A 8 -19.10 11.59 -7.13
C PHE A 8 -19.86 10.66 -8.06
N THR A 9 -19.84 10.97 -9.36
CA THR A 9 -20.39 10.11 -10.41
C THR A 9 -19.27 9.63 -11.32
N ILE A 10 -18.92 8.35 -11.22
CA ILE A 10 -17.84 7.72 -12.00
C ILE A 10 -18.21 7.65 -13.49
N GLY A 11 -19.49 7.43 -13.80
CA GLY A 11 -20.01 7.38 -15.17
C GLY A 11 -19.93 6.01 -15.83
N GLU A 12 -19.54 4.97 -15.09
CA GLU A 12 -19.60 3.58 -15.53
C GLU A 12 -19.94 2.65 -14.35
N GLU A 13 -20.37 1.43 -14.68
CA GLU A 13 -20.53 0.36 -13.68
C GLU A 13 -19.17 -0.08 -13.15
N PHE A 14 -19.11 -0.53 -11.91
CA PHE A 14 -17.91 -1.10 -11.31
C PHE A 14 -18.28 -2.27 -10.39
N ALA A 15 -17.41 -3.29 -10.36
CA ALA A 15 -17.49 -4.40 -9.42
C ALA A 15 -16.47 -4.29 -8.28
N GLN A 16 -15.50 -3.38 -8.42
CA GLN A 16 -14.57 -3.00 -7.36
C GLN A 16 -14.31 -1.49 -7.41
N MET A 17 -14.10 -0.89 -6.25
CA MET A 17 -13.79 0.53 -6.08
C MET A 17 -12.89 0.70 -4.87
N ARG A 18 -11.83 1.49 -5.03
CA ARG A 18 -11.00 2.02 -3.93
C ARG A 18 -10.90 3.52 -4.13
N SER A 19 -10.83 4.28 -3.04
CA SER A 19 -10.61 5.72 -3.10
C SER A 19 -9.45 6.13 -2.20
N VAL A 20 -8.64 7.06 -2.67
CA VAL A 20 -7.57 7.69 -1.89
C VAL A 20 -7.68 9.22 -2.00
N PRO A 21 -7.58 9.96 -0.89
CA PRO A 21 -7.48 11.42 -0.95
C PRO A 21 -6.14 11.81 -1.60
N VAL A 22 -6.13 12.94 -2.30
CA VAL A 22 -4.94 13.44 -3.00
C VAL A 22 -4.80 14.93 -2.69
N ALA A 23 -3.70 15.28 -2.02
CA ALA A 23 -3.29 16.65 -1.80
C ALA A 23 -3.00 17.35 -3.13
N MET A 24 -3.66 18.47 -3.41
CA MET A 24 -3.50 19.21 -4.67
C MET A 24 -2.63 20.47 -4.55
N GLY A 25 -2.05 20.70 -3.37
CA GLY A 25 -1.20 21.87 -3.10
C GLY A 25 -1.95 23.11 -2.64
N ALA A 26 -1.19 24.06 -2.10
CA ALA A 26 -1.74 25.27 -1.50
C ALA A 26 -2.63 26.07 -2.49
N GLY A 27 -3.85 26.38 -2.05
CA GLY A 27 -4.82 27.16 -2.83
C GLY A 27 -5.53 26.38 -3.94
N GLN A 28 -5.26 25.08 -4.10
CA GLN A 28 -6.04 24.20 -4.95
C GLN A 28 -7.13 23.49 -4.16
N GLU A 29 -8.19 23.09 -4.85
CA GLU A 29 -9.20 22.23 -4.26
C GLU A 29 -8.64 20.81 -4.14
N GLU A 30 -8.74 20.24 -2.94
CA GLU A 30 -8.40 18.84 -2.67
C GLU A 30 -9.16 17.86 -3.58
N ALA A 31 -8.54 16.71 -3.85
CA ALA A 31 -9.09 15.73 -4.76
C ALA A 31 -9.24 14.35 -4.12
N THR A 32 -10.04 13.51 -4.75
CA THR A 32 -10.19 12.09 -4.44
C THR A 32 -9.96 11.28 -5.71
N LEU A 33 -8.98 10.39 -5.66
CA LEU A 33 -8.70 9.43 -6.72
C LEU A 33 -9.54 8.18 -6.50
N PHE A 34 -10.23 7.74 -7.54
CA PHE A 34 -10.95 6.49 -7.58
C PHE A 34 -10.24 5.49 -8.47
N ILE A 35 -9.96 4.30 -7.93
CA ILE A 35 -9.39 3.16 -8.65
C ILE A 35 -10.48 2.10 -8.78
N HIS A 36 -10.90 1.81 -10.01
CA HIS A 36 -12.09 1.00 -10.26
C HIS A 36 -11.97 0.11 -11.48
N SER A 37 -12.82 -0.91 -11.53
CA SER A 37 -12.94 -1.84 -12.65
C SER A 37 -14.30 -2.53 -12.60
N ARG A 38 -14.78 -2.97 -13.76
CA ARG A 38 -15.93 -3.88 -13.88
C ARG A 38 -15.58 -5.31 -13.51
N ASN A 39 -14.30 -5.64 -13.41
CA ASN A 39 -13.84 -6.90 -12.86
C ASN A 39 -13.84 -6.82 -11.33
N PRO A 40 -14.32 -7.83 -10.59
CA PRO A 40 -14.08 -7.93 -9.14
C PRO A 40 -12.58 -7.98 -8.81
N ASN A 41 -12.21 -7.71 -7.56
CA ASN A 41 -10.81 -7.80 -7.13
C ASN A 41 -10.25 -9.22 -7.38
N ILE A 42 -9.07 -9.33 -8.01
CA ILE A 42 -8.35 -10.59 -8.20
C ILE A 42 -7.42 -10.83 -7.00
N ASP A 43 -7.54 -12.00 -6.37
CA ASP A 43 -6.61 -12.45 -5.34
C ASP A 43 -5.56 -13.42 -5.92
N PRO A 44 -4.28 -13.36 -5.48
CA PRO A 44 -3.25 -14.28 -5.96
C PRO A 44 -3.31 -15.68 -5.37
N TRP A 45 -4.22 -15.97 -4.43
CA TRP A 45 -4.47 -17.34 -4.00
C TRP A 45 -5.03 -18.17 -5.16
N SER A 46 -4.40 -19.30 -5.46
CA SER A 46 -4.69 -20.11 -6.65
C SER A 46 -6.14 -20.59 -6.75
N GLU A 47 -6.81 -20.77 -5.60
CA GLU A 47 -8.22 -21.19 -5.55
C GLU A 47 -9.22 -20.02 -5.72
N ALA A 48 -8.75 -18.78 -5.60
CA ALA A 48 -9.55 -17.57 -5.82
C ALA A 48 -9.17 -16.82 -7.11
N PHE A 49 -8.04 -17.18 -7.73
CA PHE A 49 -7.54 -16.55 -8.93
C PHE A 49 -8.52 -16.71 -10.09
N ASN A 50 -8.71 -15.63 -10.84
CA ASN A 50 -9.48 -15.64 -12.08
C ASN A 50 -8.87 -14.66 -13.09
N TYR A 51 -9.13 -14.88 -14.37
CA TYR A 51 -8.64 -14.01 -15.44
C TYR A 51 -9.42 -12.69 -15.47
N ALA A 52 -8.68 -11.58 -15.53
CA ALA A 52 -9.26 -10.25 -15.68
C ALA A 52 -10.08 -10.15 -16.98
N ARG A 53 -11.30 -9.64 -16.87
CA ARG A 53 -12.20 -9.37 -18.01
C ARG A 53 -12.30 -7.88 -18.33
N ASP A 54 -11.72 -7.06 -17.49
CA ASP A 54 -11.70 -5.61 -17.61
C ASP A 54 -10.40 -5.06 -16.98
N THR A 55 -9.93 -3.93 -17.48
CA THR A 55 -8.75 -3.23 -16.95
C THR A 55 -9.07 -2.44 -15.68
N LEU A 56 -8.05 -2.06 -14.92
CA LEU A 56 -8.19 -1.02 -13.90
C LEU A 56 -8.20 0.37 -14.55
N LYS A 57 -9.07 1.24 -14.05
CA LYS A 57 -9.10 2.66 -14.37
C LYS A 57 -8.77 3.47 -13.13
N MET A 58 -8.20 4.63 -13.36
CA MET A 58 -8.00 5.67 -12.36
C MET A 58 -8.79 6.91 -12.79
N THR A 59 -9.56 7.50 -11.88
CA THR A 59 -10.32 8.73 -12.15
C THR A 59 -10.20 9.67 -10.98
N LEU A 60 -9.69 10.87 -11.22
CA LEU A 60 -9.51 11.88 -10.19
C LEU A 60 -10.65 12.90 -10.27
N PHE A 61 -11.26 13.18 -9.12
CA PHE A 61 -12.26 14.23 -8.98
C PHE A 61 -11.79 15.24 -7.94
N SER A 62 -12.03 16.52 -8.18
CA SER A 62 -11.94 17.50 -7.10
C SER A 62 -13.12 17.34 -6.14
N ASN A 63 -13.00 17.82 -4.90
CA ASN A 63 -14.03 17.61 -3.86
C ASN A 63 -15.40 18.22 -4.18
N SER A 64 -15.47 19.19 -5.11
CA SER A 64 -16.71 19.72 -5.68
C SER A 64 -17.38 18.81 -6.71
N GLY A 65 -16.77 17.67 -7.03
CA GLY A 65 -17.30 16.66 -7.96
C GLY A 65 -16.89 16.87 -9.42
N LYS A 66 -15.98 17.82 -9.71
CA LYS A 66 -15.44 17.99 -11.07
C LYS A 66 -14.45 16.87 -11.39
N ARG A 67 -14.70 16.10 -12.45
CA ARG A 67 -13.72 15.15 -12.99
C ARG A 67 -12.52 15.92 -13.56
N LEU A 68 -11.34 15.70 -12.98
CA LEU A 68 -10.09 16.31 -13.43
C LEU A 68 -9.52 15.52 -14.60
N TRP A 69 -9.42 14.20 -14.45
CA TRP A 69 -8.99 13.29 -15.52
C TRP A 69 -9.49 11.86 -15.28
N HIS A 70 -9.40 11.05 -16.32
CA HIS A 70 -9.72 9.63 -16.32
C HIS A 70 -8.69 8.89 -17.17
N ARG A 71 -8.19 7.75 -16.68
CA ARG A 71 -7.20 6.92 -17.38
C ARG A 71 -7.57 5.45 -17.29
N ASP A 72 -7.50 4.77 -18.43
CA ASP A 72 -7.41 3.32 -18.47
C ASP A 72 -5.95 2.91 -18.29
N MET A 73 -5.66 2.10 -17.28
CA MET A 73 -4.30 1.68 -16.93
C MET A 73 -3.80 0.51 -17.81
N GLY A 74 -4.66 0.01 -18.70
CA GLY A 74 -4.37 -1.11 -19.58
C GLY A 74 -4.14 -2.41 -18.83
N TRP A 75 -3.66 -3.41 -19.55
CA TRP A 75 -3.49 -4.76 -19.01
C TRP A 75 -2.27 -4.92 -18.11
N GLY A 76 -1.34 -3.97 -18.11
CA GLY A 76 -0.14 -4.02 -17.25
C GLY A 76 -0.47 -3.95 -15.76
N MET A 77 -1.62 -3.37 -15.41
CA MET A 77 -2.11 -3.24 -14.05
C MET A 77 -3.22 -4.27 -13.80
N VAL A 78 -2.90 -5.34 -13.09
CA VAL A 78 -3.85 -6.41 -12.76
C VAL A 78 -4.90 -5.86 -11.80
N PRO A 79 -6.22 -6.11 -12.01
CA PRO A 79 -7.32 -5.65 -11.16
C PRO A 79 -7.41 -6.38 -9.82
N GLY A 80 -6.30 -6.40 -9.07
CA GLY A 80 -6.16 -6.99 -7.75
C GLY A 80 -5.21 -6.18 -6.88
N ILE A 81 -5.63 -5.82 -5.66
CA ILE A 81 -4.89 -4.93 -4.75
C ILE A 81 -3.46 -5.42 -4.46
N TRP A 82 -3.28 -6.74 -4.34
CA TRP A 82 -1.98 -7.34 -4.04
C TRP A 82 -1.01 -7.22 -5.21
N TYR A 83 -1.52 -7.30 -6.44
CA TYR A 83 -0.72 -7.15 -7.65
C TYR A 83 -0.38 -5.70 -7.98
N SER A 84 -1.32 -4.79 -7.72
CA SER A 84 -1.27 -3.39 -8.15
C SER A 84 -1.73 -2.48 -7.01
N PRO A 85 -0.94 -2.36 -5.92
CA PRO A 85 -1.18 -1.33 -4.90
C PRO A 85 -1.06 0.07 -5.51
N VAL A 86 -1.82 1.01 -4.95
CA VAL A 86 -1.85 2.42 -5.34
C VAL A 86 -1.79 3.25 -4.06
N LEU A 87 -0.95 4.28 -4.04
CA LEU A 87 -0.75 5.19 -2.92
C LEU A 87 -0.68 6.63 -3.44
N SER A 88 -1.34 7.57 -2.77
CA SER A 88 -1.09 9.01 -2.92
C SER A 88 -0.15 9.47 -1.81
N PHE A 89 0.95 10.11 -2.17
CA PHE A 89 1.94 10.60 -1.21
C PHE A 89 2.86 11.65 -1.85
N ASP A 90 3.01 12.79 -1.18
CA ASP A 90 3.98 13.85 -1.48
C ASP A 90 5.39 13.44 -1.01
N LEU A 91 6.15 12.80 -1.90
CA LEU A 91 7.51 12.37 -1.58
C LEU A 91 8.53 13.51 -1.75
N ASP A 92 8.25 14.49 -2.61
CA ASP A 92 9.19 15.57 -2.92
C ASP A 92 9.02 16.83 -2.06
N GLY A 93 7.92 16.91 -1.30
CA GLY A 93 7.61 17.96 -0.36
C GLY A 93 7.06 19.23 -1.02
N ASP A 94 6.58 19.17 -2.27
CA ASP A 94 6.01 20.34 -2.97
C ASP A 94 4.58 20.70 -2.52
N GLY A 95 3.99 19.90 -1.62
CA GLY A 95 2.64 20.04 -1.09
C GLY A 95 1.57 19.39 -1.97
N VAL A 96 1.95 18.74 -3.07
CA VAL A 96 1.07 17.99 -3.96
C VAL A 96 1.41 16.51 -3.84
N ASP A 97 0.42 15.69 -3.53
CA ASP A 97 0.62 14.24 -3.51
C ASP A 97 0.95 13.74 -4.91
N GLU A 98 1.84 12.76 -5.02
CA GLU A 98 2.01 12.02 -6.26
C GLU A 98 1.29 10.68 -6.16
N ILE A 99 0.87 10.13 -7.30
CA ILE A 99 0.17 8.85 -7.33
C ILE A 99 1.17 7.75 -7.72
N TRP A 100 1.51 6.92 -6.75
CA TRP A 100 2.45 5.81 -6.86
C TRP A 100 1.70 4.50 -7.07
N TYR A 101 2.15 3.66 -8.00
CA TYR A 101 1.53 2.35 -8.23
C TYR A 101 2.49 1.34 -8.84
N VAL A 102 2.22 0.06 -8.59
CA VAL A 102 2.98 -1.04 -9.20
C VAL A 102 2.22 -1.56 -10.42
N CYS A 103 2.93 -1.71 -11.54
CA CYS A 103 2.39 -2.25 -12.78
C CYS A 103 3.42 -3.12 -13.50
N SER A 104 3.05 -3.66 -14.67
CA SER A 104 3.98 -4.29 -15.60
C SER A 104 4.27 -3.35 -16.77
N ALA A 105 5.55 -3.10 -17.06
CA ALA A 105 5.99 -2.40 -18.27
C ALA A 105 5.72 -3.19 -19.56
N ARG A 106 5.22 -4.43 -19.45
CA ARG A 106 4.79 -5.28 -20.56
C ARG A 106 3.32 -5.67 -20.36
N PRO A 107 2.36 -4.88 -20.89
CA PRO A 107 0.93 -5.14 -20.68
C PRO A 107 0.46 -6.52 -21.17
N ASN A 108 1.14 -7.12 -22.15
CA ASN A 108 0.87 -8.48 -22.63
C ASN A 108 1.41 -9.59 -21.71
N LEU A 109 2.21 -9.24 -20.69
CA LEU A 109 2.77 -10.15 -19.69
C LEU A 109 2.46 -9.63 -18.27
N PRO A 110 1.16 -9.52 -17.91
CA PRO A 110 0.72 -8.80 -16.72
C PRO A 110 1.03 -9.50 -15.40
N LEU A 111 1.43 -10.78 -15.44
CA LEU A 111 1.86 -11.56 -14.29
C LEU A 111 3.39 -11.74 -14.22
N SER A 112 4.16 -11.28 -15.21
CA SER A 112 5.61 -11.44 -15.15
C SER A 112 6.19 -10.62 -14.00
N THR A 113 6.94 -11.27 -13.10
CA THR A 113 7.71 -10.59 -12.04
C THR A 113 8.94 -9.87 -12.59
N PHE A 114 9.41 -10.23 -13.80
CA PHE A 114 10.60 -9.63 -14.42
C PHE A 114 10.37 -8.23 -14.99
N TYR A 115 9.12 -7.90 -15.35
CA TYR A 115 8.77 -6.64 -15.99
C TYR A 115 8.01 -5.69 -15.06
N ARG A 116 8.05 -5.96 -13.75
CA ARG A 116 7.41 -5.10 -12.75
C ARG A 116 8.18 -3.80 -12.59
N VAL A 117 7.41 -2.73 -12.49
CA VAL A 117 7.91 -1.37 -12.27
C VAL A 117 7.03 -0.68 -11.24
N LEU A 118 7.63 0.24 -10.49
CA LEU A 118 6.93 1.30 -9.77
C LEU A 118 6.81 2.49 -10.72
N GLU A 119 5.62 3.04 -10.87
CA GLU A 119 5.37 4.27 -11.64
C GLU A 119 4.78 5.35 -10.74
N ARG A 120 5.02 6.60 -11.15
CA ARG A 120 4.50 7.81 -10.52
C ARG A 120 3.70 8.62 -11.53
N ILE A 121 2.50 9.04 -11.14
CA ILE A 121 1.67 10.02 -11.86
C ILE A 121 1.66 11.34 -11.11
N ASP A 122 1.80 12.45 -11.83
CA ASP A 122 1.46 13.79 -11.31
C ASP A 122 -0.07 13.97 -11.36
N PRO A 123 -0.77 14.19 -10.22
CA PRO A 123 -2.22 14.26 -10.22
C PRO A 123 -2.77 15.50 -10.93
N ARG A 124 -1.97 16.54 -11.14
CA ARG A 124 -2.41 17.77 -11.82
C ARG A 124 -2.62 17.54 -13.30
N SER A 125 -1.71 16.77 -13.92
CA SER A 125 -1.74 16.45 -15.34
C SER A 125 -2.37 15.09 -15.64
N GLY A 126 -2.29 14.15 -14.70
CA GLY A 126 -2.59 12.74 -14.90
C GLY A 126 -1.51 12.00 -15.69
N GLU A 127 -0.35 12.60 -15.97
CA GLU A 127 0.71 11.97 -16.75
C GLU A 127 1.72 11.22 -15.89
N VAL A 128 2.33 10.18 -16.46
CA VAL A 128 3.40 9.42 -15.81
C VAL A 128 4.68 10.26 -15.82
N THR A 129 5.22 10.54 -14.64
CA THR A 129 6.40 11.41 -14.43
C THR A 129 7.61 10.66 -13.89
N GLY A 130 7.51 9.35 -13.71
CA GLY A 130 8.62 8.51 -13.26
C GLY A 130 8.31 7.02 -13.35
N GLN A 131 9.35 6.22 -13.57
CA GLN A 131 9.30 4.76 -13.62
C GLN A 131 10.61 4.18 -13.06
N TRP A 132 10.50 3.23 -12.15
CA TRP A 132 11.64 2.56 -11.51
C TRP A 132 11.47 1.04 -11.53
N PRO A 133 12.57 0.26 -11.62
CA PRO A 133 12.49 -1.19 -11.52
C PRO A 133 11.89 -1.63 -10.17
N TRP A 134 10.96 -2.58 -10.21
CA TRP A 134 10.44 -3.21 -8.98
C TRP A 134 11.33 -4.40 -8.58
N PRO A 135 11.65 -4.56 -7.28
CA PRO A 135 12.44 -5.70 -6.80
C PRO A 135 11.81 -7.05 -7.17
N GLN A 136 12.65 -8.01 -7.57
CA GLN A 136 12.21 -9.34 -8.02
C GLN A 136 12.18 -10.34 -6.85
N TYR A 137 11.46 -10.00 -5.79
CA TYR A 137 11.23 -10.82 -4.61
C TYR A 137 9.72 -11.04 -4.35
N PRO A 138 9.35 -12.13 -3.67
CA PRO A 138 10.17 -13.32 -3.40
C PRO A 138 10.34 -14.18 -4.67
N ARG A 139 11.32 -15.11 -4.70
CA ARG A 139 11.55 -16.02 -5.85
C ARG A 139 11.22 -17.46 -5.49
N GLY A 140 10.56 -18.17 -6.41
CA GLY A 140 10.28 -19.61 -6.26
C GLY A 140 9.17 -19.94 -5.26
N GLU A 141 8.39 -18.93 -4.86
CA GLU A 141 7.27 -19.06 -3.95
C GLU A 141 5.96 -19.46 -4.67
N SER A 142 4.96 -19.84 -3.89
CA SER A 142 3.60 -20.02 -4.42
C SER A 142 3.05 -18.73 -5.06
N MET A 143 2.03 -18.86 -5.92
CA MET A 143 1.39 -17.71 -6.55
C MET A 143 0.90 -16.69 -5.51
N SER A 144 0.27 -17.16 -4.43
CA SER A 144 -0.25 -16.31 -3.36
C SER A 144 0.84 -15.49 -2.67
N TYR A 145 2.04 -16.04 -2.53
CA TYR A 145 3.16 -15.42 -1.81
C TYR A 145 3.95 -14.47 -2.73
N THR A 146 3.97 -14.75 -4.03
CA THR A 146 4.75 -13.99 -5.02
C THR A 146 4.23 -12.56 -5.21
N TYR A 147 2.92 -12.35 -5.26
CA TYR A 147 2.32 -11.05 -5.64
C TYR A 147 1.76 -10.25 -4.47
N ARG A 148 2.25 -10.42 -3.24
CA ARG A 148 1.82 -9.57 -2.12
C ARG A 148 2.69 -8.31 -2.09
N TYR A 149 2.38 -7.37 -2.99
CA TYR A 149 3.06 -6.08 -3.05
C TYR A 149 2.34 -5.06 -2.19
N THR A 150 3.12 -4.21 -1.53
CA THR A 150 2.61 -3.13 -0.68
C THR A 150 3.33 -1.84 -1.00
N LEU A 151 2.57 -0.75 -1.03
CA LEU A 151 3.06 0.62 -0.96
C LEU A 151 2.55 1.22 0.34
N ALA A 152 3.44 1.90 1.04
CA ALA A 152 3.20 2.58 2.30
C ALA A 152 4.05 3.85 2.32
N ALA A 153 3.73 4.80 3.17
CA ALA A 153 4.58 5.97 3.37
C ALA A 153 4.34 6.61 4.73
N GLY A 154 5.38 7.20 5.30
CA GLY A 154 5.34 7.93 6.56
C GLY A 154 6.43 8.98 6.59
N TYR A 155 6.67 9.53 7.77
CA TYR A 155 7.64 10.60 7.98
C TYR A 155 8.69 10.19 9.01
N THR A 156 9.92 10.66 8.82
CA THR A 156 10.99 10.60 9.83
C THR A 156 11.49 12.01 10.10
N GLN A 157 11.24 12.52 11.30
CA GLN A 157 11.59 13.91 11.68
C GLN A 157 11.06 14.96 10.69
N GLY A 158 9.86 14.72 10.13
CA GLY A 158 9.23 15.57 9.11
C GLY A 158 9.67 15.31 7.67
N GLU A 159 10.65 14.44 7.43
CA GLU A 159 11.08 14.06 6.09
C GLU A 159 10.22 12.91 5.54
N PRO A 160 9.65 13.02 4.32
CA PRO A 160 8.82 11.97 3.74
C PRO A 160 9.63 10.73 3.33
N VAL A 161 9.08 9.54 3.60
CA VAL A 161 9.67 8.26 3.22
C VAL A 161 8.62 7.38 2.55
N LEU A 162 8.85 7.05 1.28
CA LEU A 162 8.09 6.04 0.55
C LEU A 162 8.61 4.65 0.90
N ILE A 163 7.72 3.73 1.22
CA ILE A 163 8.03 2.33 1.52
C ILE A 163 7.46 1.44 0.43
N THR A 164 8.32 0.62 -0.16
CA THR A 164 7.93 -0.48 -1.04
C THR A 164 8.18 -1.80 -0.34
N ALA A 165 7.29 -2.78 -0.53
CA ALA A 165 7.50 -4.07 0.09
C ALA A 165 6.91 -5.23 -0.72
N GLN A 166 7.52 -6.40 -0.53
CA GLN A 166 7.09 -7.67 -1.10
C GLN A 166 7.04 -8.75 0.00
N GLY A 167 5.92 -9.46 0.06
CA GLY A 167 5.72 -10.61 0.94
C GLY A 167 4.83 -10.32 2.15
N THR A 168 3.88 -11.22 2.40
CA THR A 168 3.01 -11.17 3.59
C THR A 168 3.28 -12.34 4.52
N TYR A 169 3.47 -13.54 3.98
CA TYR A 169 3.45 -14.79 4.75
C TYR A 169 4.83 -15.43 4.93
N GLY A 170 5.70 -15.31 3.92
CA GLY A 170 7.03 -15.92 3.88
C GLY A 170 8.11 -14.92 4.22
N ASP A 171 9.13 -14.85 3.36
CA ASP A 171 10.15 -13.81 3.40
C ASP A 171 9.48 -12.45 3.14
N MET A 172 9.88 -11.44 3.91
CA MET A 172 9.34 -10.08 3.80
C MET A 172 10.49 -9.15 3.47
N HIS A 173 10.41 -8.51 2.31
CA HIS A 173 11.39 -7.54 1.83
C HIS A 173 10.76 -6.16 1.89
N LEU A 174 11.44 -5.21 2.54
CA LEU A 174 10.98 -3.84 2.65
C LEU A 174 12.12 -2.90 2.27
N GLN A 175 11.79 -1.81 1.58
CA GLN A 175 12.72 -0.76 1.20
C GLN A 175 12.09 0.60 1.49
N GLY A 176 12.88 1.52 2.06
CA GLY A 176 12.51 2.92 2.25
C GLY A 176 13.25 3.81 1.26
N TYR A 177 12.55 4.82 0.74
CA TYR A 177 13.06 5.80 -0.21
C TYR A 177 12.72 7.21 0.24
N GLN A 178 13.69 8.11 0.12
CA GLN A 178 13.47 9.55 0.30
C GLN A 178 13.27 10.22 -1.08
N ASN A 179 13.06 11.54 -1.07
CA ASN A 179 12.94 12.37 -2.26
C ASN A 179 13.98 12.00 -3.34
N GLY A 180 13.53 12.00 -4.60
CA GLY A 180 14.32 11.58 -5.76
C GLY A 180 14.45 10.07 -5.92
N MET A 181 13.63 9.28 -5.19
CA MET A 181 13.71 7.82 -5.16
C MET A 181 15.09 7.30 -4.76
N ILE A 182 15.75 8.02 -3.84
CA ILE A 182 17.02 7.63 -3.26
C ILE A 182 16.73 6.60 -2.16
N LYS A 183 17.28 5.38 -2.30
CA LYS A 183 17.10 4.33 -1.30
C LYS A 183 17.74 4.76 0.03
N ARG A 184 16.92 4.81 1.08
CA ARG A 184 17.32 5.14 2.45
C ARG A 184 17.77 3.89 3.21
N TRP A 185 16.98 2.83 3.13
CA TRP A 185 17.24 1.55 3.78
C TRP A 185 16.59 0.40 3.02
N GLU A 186 17.05 -0.81 3.31
CA GLU A 186 16.47 -2.05 2.81
C GLU A 186 16.68 -3.13 3.87
N ILE A 187 15.63 -3.88 4.17
CA ILE A 187 15.66 -5.00 5.11
C ILE A 187 15.05 -6.24 4.47
N LEU A 188 15.50 -7.39 4.96
CA LEU A 188 14.87 -8.69 4.76
C LEU A 188 14.55 -9.26 6.13
N ILE A 189 13.31 -9.65 6.34
CA ILE A 189 12.88 -10.47 7.46
C ILE A 189 12.62 -11.88 6.90
N PRO A 190 13.56 -12.82 7.06
CA PRO A 190 13.38 -14.18 6.55
C PRO A 190 12.20 -14.87 7.22
N SER A 191 11.54 -15.76 6.48
CA SER A 191 10.52 -16.68 7.00
C SER A 191 11.02 -17.56 8.14
N THR A 192 12.33 -17.73 8.30
CA THR A 192 12.95 -18.47 9.41
C THR A 192 13.01 -17.65 10.70
N GLU A 193 13.03 -16.32 10.63
CA GLU A 193 13.10 -15.44 11.80
C GLU A 193 11.84 -15.58 12.69
N PRO A 194 11.97 -15.54 14.04
CA PRO A 194 10.81 -15.52 14.93
C PRO A 194 9.93 -14.27 14.74
N GLY A 195 8.72 -14.31 15.29
CA GLY A 195 7.76 -13.22 15.31
C GLY A 195 6.73 -13.25 14.18
N ALA A 196 5.76 -12.35 14.32
CA ALA A 196 4.66 -12.19 13.38
C ALA A 196 5.17 -11.94 11.95
N ARG A 197 4.37 -12.40 10.99
CA ARG A 197 4.46 -12.01 9.58
C ARG A 197 3.60 -10.76 9.34
N ALA A 198 3.51 -10.32 8.09
CA ALA A 198 2.83 -9.08 7.76
C ALA A 198 1.31 -9.15 8.01
N SER A 199 0.60 -8.08 7.66
CA SER A 199 -0.87 -8.05 7.67
C SER A 199 -1.42 -7.70 6.28
N HIS A 200 -2.73 -7.62 6.18
CA HIS A 200 -3.43 -7.05 5.02
C HIS A 200 -3.79 -5.56 5.23
N VAL A 201 -3.43 -5.01 6.38
CA VAL A 201 -3.55 -3.59 6.74
C VAL A 201 -2.25 -3.14 7.40
N PHE A 202 -1.75 -1.97 7.00
CA PHE A 202 -0.46 -1.42 7.42
C PHE A 202 -0.63 -0.02 8.04
N PRO A 203 -1.09 0.08 9.29
CA PRO A 203 -1.12 1.35 10.00
C PRO A 203 0.25 2.03 10.03
N ILE A 204 0.26 3.35 9.92
CA ILE A 204 1.46 4.19 9.99
C ILE A 204 1.16 5.33 10.94
N LEU A 205 1.96 5.44 12.00
CA LEU A 205 1.91 6.53 12.96
C LEU A 205 3.17 6.55 13.83
N ASP A 206 3.52 7.71 14.35
CA ASP A 206 4.44 7.86 15.47
C ASP A 206 3.83 7.24 16.76
N MET A 207 4.26 6.02 17.07
CA MET A 207 3.72 5.21 18.16
C MET A 207 4.41 5.47 19.48
N ASN A 208 5.59 6.11 19.49
CA ASN A 208 6.39 6.32 20.70
C ASN A 208 6.61 7.83 21.02
N ASN A 209 6.12 8.73 20.17
CA ASN A 209 6.27 10.19 20.18
C ASN A 209 7.70 10.70 20.01
N ASP A 210 8.53 10.04 19.20
CA ASP A 210 9.90 10.48 18.91
C ASP A 210 10.02 11.32 17.62
N GLY A 211 8.91 11.54 16.90
CA GLY A 211 8.89 12.27 15.64
C GLY A 211 9.19 11.40 14.42
N ILE A 212 9.29 10.07 14.58
CA ILE A 212 9.43 9.09 13.52
C ILE A 212 8.13 8.28 13.48
N ASP A 213 7.56 8.11 12.29
CA ASP A 213 6.45 7.19 12.12
C ASP A 213 6.95 5.74 12.19
N GLU A 214 6.11 4.85 12.73
CA GLU A 214 6.29 3.42 12.58
C GLU A 214 5.28 2.81 11.62
N ILE A 215 5.73 1.84 10.82
CA ILE A 215 4.85 0.96 10.04
C ILE A 215 4.55 -0.32 10.83
N PHE A 216 3.26 -0.63 10.95
CA PHE A 216 2.77 -1.87 11.54
C PHE A 216 2.74 -2.95 10.47
N TRP A 217 3.84 -3.70 10.37
CA TRP A 217 4.02 -4.79 9.44
C TRP A 217 3.45 -6.09 10.02
N GLY A 218 2.12 -6.14 10.12
CA GLY A 218 1.46 -7.10 10.99
C GLY A 218 1.62 -6.70 12.45
N GLU A 219 1.92 -7.66 13.32
CA GLU A 219 2.17 -7.38 14.73
C GLU A 219 3.64 -7.07 15.03
N ARG A 220 4.40 -6.77 13.97
CA ARG A 220 5.77 -6.26 14.02
C ARG A 220 5.75 -4.79 13.69
N ILE A 221 6.42 -3.98 14.50
CA ILE A 221 6.45 -2.52 14.39
C ILE A 221 7.85 -2.13 13.96
N LEU A 222 7.95 -1.52 12.79
CA LEU A 222 9.21 -1.15 12.15
C LEU A 222 9.31 0.37 12.03
N SER A 223 10.49 0.91 12.30
CA SER A 223 10.80 2.32 12.10
C SER A 223 10.72 2.68 10.61
N VAL A 224 10.07 3.78 10.27
CA VAL A 224 10.12 4.36 8.92
C VAL A 224 11.52 4.94 8.61
N ASP A 225 12.31 5.29 9.63
CA ASP A 225 13.62 5.93 9.47
C ASP A 225 14.68 5.02 8.85
N ASP A 226 14.73 3.76 9.28
CA ASP A 226 15.80 2.81 8.90
C ASP A 226 15.32 1.34 8.77
N GLY A 227 14.03 1.07 8.99
CA GLY A 227 13.45 -0.26 8.94
C GLY A 227 13.76 -1.15 10.14
N HIS A 228 14.44 -0.66 11.18
CA HIS A 228 14.70 -1.50 12.36
C HIS A 228 13.39 -1.83 13.09
N GLU A 229 13.35 -2.99 13.74
CA GLU A 229 12.19 -3.35 14.53
C GLU A 229 12.27 -2.75 15.94
N LEU A 230 11.21 -2.04 16.32
CA LEU A 230 11.03 -1.56 17.69
C LEU A 230 10.42 -2.64 18.58
N PHE A 231 9.42 -3.35 18.05
CA PHE A 231 8.62 -4.29 18.82
C PHE A 231 7.98 -5.36 17.93
N CYS A 232 7.79 -6.57 18.48
CA CYS A 232 6.97 -7.60 17.85
C CYS A 232 6.14 -8.33 18.91
N CYS A 233 4.81 -8.28 18.77
CA CYS A 233 3.90 -9.00 19.65
C CYS A 233 4.18 -10.50 19.58
N ASP A 234 4.20 -11.16 20.74
CA ASP A 234 4.31 -12.62 20.83
C ASP A 234 5.48 -13.20 19.99
N ARG A 235 6.63 -12.51 19.92
CA ARG A 235 7.78 -12.88 19.07
C ARG A 235 8.07 -14.39 19.03
N ASP A 236 8.13 -15.03 20.20
CA ASP A 236 8.49 -16.45 20.30
C ASP A 236 7.29 -17.41 20.22
N ARG A 237 6.07 -16.88 20.14
CA ARG A 237 4.80 -17.63 20.26
C ARG A 237 3.94 -17.55 19.01
N PHE A 238 4.05 -16.46 18.25
CA PHE A 238 3.24 -16.21 17.07
C PHE A 238 4.14 -16.02 15.85
N LYS A 239 4.05 -16.97 14.92
CA LYS A 239 4.79 -16.98 13.66
C LYS A 239 3.85 -17.27 12.50
N ALA A 240 2.88 -16.39 12.33
CA ALA A 240 1.91 -16.37 11.24
C ALA A 240 1.49 -14.92 10.97
N HIS A 241 0.48 -14.70 10.15
CA HIS A 241 0.01 -13.36 9.78
C HIS A 241 -1.31 -13.01 10.48
N SER A 242 -1.57 -11.71 10.57
CA SER A 242 -2.82 -11.15 11.07
C SER A 242 -3.56 -10.46 9.92
N ASP A 243 -4.87 -10.58 9.85
CA ASP A 243 -5.66 -9.88 8.81
C ASP A 243 -5.91 -8.43 9.18
N ILE A 244 -6.06 -8.19 10.48
CA ILE A 244 -6.37 -6.89 11.04
C ILE A 244 -5.33 -6.57 12.09
N VAL A 245 -4.79 -5.36 12.02
CA VAL A 245 -3.96 -4.73 13.03
C VAL A 245 -4.43 -3.29 13.14
N VAL A 246 -4.94 -2.90 14.30
CA VAL A 246 -5.51 -1.57 14.53
C VAL A 246 -4.91 -1.01 15.82
N PRO A 247 -3.98 -0.05 15.73
CA PRO A 247 -3.57 0.73 16.87
C PRO A 247 -4.70 1.69 17.27
N PHE A 248 -4.95 1.83 18.56
CA PHE A 248 -5.90 2.80 19.08
C PHE A 248 -5.46 3.34 20.44
N ILE A 249 -5.97 4.52 20.79
CA ILE A 249 -5.80 5.12 22.11
C ILE A 249 -7.14 4.98 22.84
N ASP A 250 -7.12 4.37 24.01
CA ASP A 250 -8.32 4.30 24.86
C ASP A 250 -8.61 5.70 25.41
N PRO A 251 -9.77 6.31 25.11
CA PRO A 251 -10.07 7.67 25.58
C PRO A 251 -10.27 7.77 27.10
N THR A 252 -10.41 6.65 27.80
CA THR A 252 -10.65 6.63 29.25
C THR A 252 -9.37 6.77 30.07
N ASP A 253 -8.27 6.16 29.63
CA ASP A 253 -6.99 6.16 30.35
C ASP A 253 -5.79 6.60 29.50
N ASN A 254 -6.04 6.97 28.24
CA ASN A 254 -5.06 7.45 27.26
C ASN A 254 -3.94 6.43 26.95
N ARG A 255 -4.15 5.14 27.25
CA ARG A 255 -3.19 4.09 26.89
C ARG A 255 -3.33 3.72 25.43
N ARG A 256 -2.19 3.36 24.83
CA ARG A 256 -2.08 2.85 23.46
C ARG A 256 -2.25 1.34 23.48
N TYR A 257 -3.09 0.84 22.58
CA TYR A 257 -3.39 -0.57 22.41
C TYR A 257 -3.24 -0.94 20.94
N ILE A 258 -3.00 -2.23 20.70
CA ILE A 258 -3.05 -2.82 19.36
C ILE A 258 -4.10 -3.92 19.41
N TYR A 259 -5.15 -3.77 18.62
CA TYR A 259 -6.12 -4.83 18.39
C TYR A 259 -5.72 -5.63 17.16
N THR A 260 -5.69 -6.96 17.26
CA THR A 260 -5.31 -7.82 16.14
C THR A 260 -6.29 -8.96 15.92
N CYS A 261 -6.51 -9.34 14.66
CA CYS A 261 -7.19 -10.58 14.28
C CYS A 261 -6.19 -11.46 13.54
N ARG A 262 -5.80 -12.58 14.15
CA ARG A 262 -4.88 -13.57 13.56
C ARG A 262 -5.67 -14.55 12.69
N GLU A 263 -5.40 -14.60 11.38
CA GLU A 263 -6.09 -15.52 10.45
C GLU A 263 -5.64 -16.97 10.71
N SER A 264 -4.34 -17.13 10.95
CA SER A 264 -3.68 -18.42 11.10
C SER A 264 -2.78 -18.45 12.32
N GLY A 265 -2.20 -19.62 12.62
CA GLY A 265 -1.39 -19.84 13.82
C GLY A 265 -2.22 -20.40 14.99
N ARG A 266 -1.58 -21.20 15.84
CA ARG A 266 -2.23 -21.65 17.09
C ARG A 266 -2.34 -20.46 18.03
N ALA A 267 -3.47 -20.33 18.73
CA ALA A 267 -3.59 -19.36 19.81
C ALA A 267 -2.40 -19.54 20.79
N PRO A 268 -1.71 -18.45 21.18
CA PRO A 268 -0.68 -18.53 22.20
C PRO A 268 -1.35 -19.08 23.48
N ARG A 269 -0.92 -20.28 23.91
CA ARG A 269 -1.34 -20.85 25.19
C ARG A 269 -0.55 -20.22 26.33
#